data_AF-A0AA42Z582-F1
#
_entry.id   AF-A0AA42Z582-F1
#
_cell.length_a   1.000
_cell.length_b   1.000
_cell.length_c   1.000
_cell.angle_alpha   90.00
_cell.angle_beta   90.00
_cell.angle_gamma   90.00
#
_symmetry.space_group_name_H-M   'P 1'
#
loop_
_entity.id
_entity.type
_entity.pdbx_description
1 polymer ?
#
loop_
_entity_poly.entity_id
_entity_poly.type
_entity_poly.pdbx_seq_one_letter_code
_entity_poly.pdbx_strand_id
1 'polypeptide(L)'
;MRHVALSILVAAAFMTGPPISAQSDEDHAGVERAVLDYVEGLYELKPELIKRSVHPDLQKFGFARRSADRLTAEWGVDYFHLAKYDGKRMLVHVLWQSLDD
;
A
#
# COMPACT_ATOMS: atom_id res chain seq x y z
N MET A 1 -0.67 -27.03 45.08
CA MET A 1 -1.55 -25.83 45.05
C MET A 1 -0.79 -24.54 44.71
N ARG A 2 0.36 -24.24 45.34
CA ARG A 2 1.15 -23.01 45.06
C ARG A 2 1.63 -22.85 43.62
N HIS A 3 2.05 -23.94 42.97
CA HIS A 3 2.51 -23.91 41.58
C HIS A 3 1.36 -23.75 40.57
N VAL A 4 0.19 -24.32 40.85
CA VAL A 4 -1.02 -24.17 40.00
C VAL A 4 -1.52 -22.72 40.03
N ALA A 5 -1.53 -22.10 41.21
CA ALA A 5 -1.89 -20.68 41.36
C ALA A 5 -0.91 -19.75 40.63
N LEU A 6 0.40 -20.08 40.65
CA LEU A 6 1.42 -19.30 39.93
C LEU A 6 1.28 -19.43 38.41
N SER A 7 0.96 -20.63 37.90
CA SER A 7 0.72 -20.86 36.47
C SER A 7 -0.50 -20.11 35.95
N ILE A 8 -1.59 -20.06 36.74
CA ILE A 8 -2.81 -19.32 36.40
C ILE A 8 -2.54 -17.81 36.37
N LEU A 9 -1.72 -17.29 37.30
CA LEU A 9 -1.37 -15.87 37.34
C LEU A 9 -0.52 -15.43 36.13
N VAL A 10 0.42 -16.28 35.69
CA VAL A 10 1.25 -16.02 34.50
C VAL A 10 0.40 -16.06 33.23
N ALA A 11 -0.51 -17.04 33.09
CA ALA A 11 -1.39 -17.13 31.93
C ALA A 11 -2.38 -15.94 31.83
N ALA A 12 -2.90 -15.46 32.97
CA ALA A 12 -3.76 -14.28 33.00
C ALA A 12 -3.05 -12.99 32.54
N ALA A 13 -1.74 -12.86 32.83
CA ALA A 13 -0.93 -11.71 32.42
C ALA A 13 -0.71 -11.61 30.90
N PHE A 14 -0.82 -12.73 30.17
CA PHE A 14 -0.73 -12.73 28.70
C PHE A 14 -2.04 -12.32 28.01
N MET A 15 -3.19 -12.36 28.69
CA MET A 15 -4.50 -12.07 28.09
C MET A 15 -4.94 -10.61 28.25
N THR A 16 -4.21 -9.78 28.99
CA THR A 16 -4.55 -8.36 29.24
C THR A 16 -3.74 -7.37 28.39
N GLY A 17 -3.04 -7.84 27.37
CA GLY A 17 -2.34 -6.95 26.43
C GLY A 17 -3.32 -6.17 25.55
N PRO A 18 -3.00 -4.91 25.16
CA PRO A 18 -3.80 -4.20 24.17
C PRO A 18 -3.83 -4.99 22.86
N PRO A 19 -4.93 -4.90 22.07
CA PRO A 19 -4.99 -5.54 20.78
C PRO A 19 -3.83 -5.05 19.90
N ILE A 20 -2.95 -5.97 19.52
CA ILE A 20 -1.86 -5.68 18.59
C ILE A 20 -2.48 -5.64 17.19
N SER A 21 -2.86 -4.44 16.75
CA SER A 21 -3.15 -4.24 15.33
C SER A 21 -1.83 -4.34 14.56
N ALA A 22 -1.81 -5.14 13.50
CA ALA A 22 -0.65 -5.25 12.63
C ALA A 22 -0.36 -3.95 11.85
N GLN A 23 -1.31 -3.01 11.81
CA GLN A 23 -1.17 -1.70 11.17
C GLN A 23 -1.71 -0.58 12.07
N SER A 24 -0.95 0.50 12.23
CA SER A 24 -1.37 1.69 12.98
C SER A 24 -2.15 2.68 12.13
N ASP A 25 -2.90 3.60 12.77
CA ASP A 25 -3.58 4.70 12.07
C ASP A 25 -2.60 5.58 11.28
N GLU A 26 -1.40 5.79 11.81
CA GLU A 26 -0.33 6.51 11.13
C GLU A 26 0.12 5.79 9.85
N ASP A 27 0.21 4.46 9.90
CA ASP A 27 0.55 3.66 8.73
C ASP A 27 -0.53 3.75 7.65
N HIS A 28 -1.82 3.73 8.03
CA HIS A 28 -2.95 3.92 7.12
C HIS A 28 -2.93 5.30 6.48
N ALA A 29 -2.76 6.35 7.28
CA ALA A 29 -2.65 7.73 6.78
C ALA A 29 -1.45 7.89 5.83
N GLY A 30 -0.35 7.19 6.09
CA GLY A 30 0.81 7.17 5.20
C GLY A 30 0.50 6.53 3.84
N VAL A 31 -0.24 5.40 3.83
CA VAL A 31 -0.65 4.72 2.59
C VAL A 31 -1.58 5.63 1.78
N GLU A 32 -2.60 6.18 2.43
CA GLU A 32 -3.55 7.09 1.80
C GLU A 32 -2.85 8.30 1.16
N ARG A 33 -1.96 8.95 1.93
CA ARG A 33 -1.18 10.08 1.42
C ARG A 33 -0.38 9.72 0.18
N ALA A 34 0.32 8.59 0.19
CA ALA A 34 1.13 8.17 -0.95
C ALA A 34 0.27 7.91 -2.20
N VAL A 35 -0.90 7.27 -2.04
CA VAL A 35 -1.83 7.02 -3.14
C VAL A 35 -2.42 8.31 -3.68
N LEU A 36 -2.92 9.19 -2.81
CA LEU A 36 -3.51 10.47 -3.23
C LEU A 36 -2.48 11.38 -3.90
N ASP A 37 -1.25 11.44 -3.37
CA ASP A 37 -0.15 12.19 -3.99
C ASP A 37 0.17 11.67 -5.41
N TYR A 38 0.15 10.36 -5.63
CA TYR A 38 0.34 9.78 -6.96
C TYR A 38 -0.82 10.13 -7.90
N VAL A 39 -2.06 9.92 -7.46
CA VAL A 39 -3.27 10.16 -8.26
C VAL A 39 -3.41 11.64 -8.60
N GLU A 40 -3.37 12.53 -7.61
CA GLU A 40 -3.45 13.98 -7.81
C GLU A 40 -2.26 14.47 -8.65
N GLY A 41 -1.05 13.97 -8.38
CA GLY A 41 0.14 14.30 -9.17
C GLY A 41 -0.04 14.06 -10.67
N LEU A 42 -0.74 12.98 -11.05
CA LEU A 42 -1.06 12.66 -12.44
C LEU A 42 -2.18 13.54 -13.01
N TYR A 43 -3.28 13.73 -12.28
CA TYR A 43 -4.45 14.48 -12.78
C TYR A 43 -4.21 15.99 -12.84
N GLU A 44 -3.49 16.54 -11.85
CA GLU A 44 -3.20 17.97 -11.73
C GLU A 44 -1.84 18.35 -12.33
N LEU A 45 -1.11 17.40 -12.93
CA LEU A 45 0.21 17.60 -13.52
C LEU A 45 1.24 18.20 -12.54
N LYS A 46 1.26 17.68 -11.31
CA LYS A 46 2.10 18.13 -10.20
C LYS A 46 3.27 17.14 -9.94
N PRO A 47 4.43 17.30 -10.61
CA PRO A 47 5.54 16.33 -10.52
C PRO A 47 6.15 16.21 -9.13
N GLU A 48 6.02 17.23 -8.28
CA GLU A 48 6.43 17.21 -6.88
C GLU A 48 5.62 16.23 -6.03
N LEU A 49 4.33 16.03 -6.33
CA LEU A 49 3.50 15.03 -5.66
C LEU A 49 3.89 13.62 -6.10
N ILE A 50 4.18 13.42 -7.39
CA ILE A 50 4.72 12.17 -7.92
C ILE A 50 6.03 11.83 -7.21
N LYS A 51 7.00 12.75 -7.17
CA LYS A 51 8.29 12.54 -6.48
C LYS A 51 8.11 12.24 -5.00
N ARG A 52 7.07 12.77 -4.37
CA ARG A 52 6.76 12.50 -2.96
C ARG A 52 6.15 11.11 -2.77
N SER A 53 5.41 10.57 -3.74
CA SER A 53 4.71 9.30 -3.59
C SER A 53 5.50 8.07 -4.04
N VAL A 54 6.42 8.21 -5.02
CA VAL A 54 7.13 7.08 -5.62
C VAL A 54 8.55 6.88 -5.07
N HIS A 55 8.96 5.63 -4.90
CA HIS A 55 10.37 5.30 -4.74
C HIS A 55 11.14 5.63 -6.04
N PRO A 56 12.39 6.09 -6.00
CA PRO A 56 13.17 6.40 -7.22
C PRO A 56 13.25 5.24 -8.22
N ASP A 57 13.31 4.01 -7.72
CA ASP A 57 13.38 2.78 -8.53
C ASP A 57 11.99 2.19 -8.86
N LEU A 58 10.91 2.96 -8.71
CA LEU A 58 9.57 2.46 -9.01
C LEU A 58 9.47 2.01 -10.48
N GLN A 59 8.83 0.86 -10.67
CA GLN A 59 8.53 0.33 -12.00
C GLN A 59 7.01 0.32 -12.24
N LYS A 60 6.59 0.80 -13.42
CA LYS A 60 5.22 0.67 -13.89
C LYS A 60 5.15 -0.33 -15.04
N PHE A 61 4.31 -1.36 -14.88
CA PHE A 61 4.06 -2.38 -15.89
C PHE A 61 2.60 -2.33 -16.33
N GLY A 62 2.35 -2.47 -17.63
CA GLY A 62 1.02 -2.46 -18.20
C GLY A 62 0.70 -3.75 -18.94
N PHE A 63 -0.45 -4.34 -18.65
CA PHE A 63 -1.02 -5.45 -19.41
C PHE A 63 -2.28 -4.97 -20.13
N ALA A 64 -2.12 -4.66 -21.41
CA ALA A 64 -3.23 -4.37 -22.31
C ALA A 64 -3.69 -5.65 -23.00
N ARG A 65 -4.99 -5.77 -23.26
CA ARG A 65 -5.49 -6.82 -24.14
C ARG A 65 -5.04 -6.52 -25.56
N ARG A 66 -4.42 -7.50 -26.22
CA ARG A 66 -3.93 -7.32 -27.59
C ARG A 66 -5.12 -7.27 -28.56
N SER A 67 -5.41 -6.09 -29.12
CA SER A 67 -6.11 -5.99 -30.40
C SER A 67 -5.09 -6.17 -31.54
N ALA A 68 -5.44 -6.90 -32.60
CA ALA A 68 -4.50 -7.23 -33.67
C ALA A 68 -4.15 -6.03 -34.58
N ASP A 69 -4.88 -4.92 -34.43
CA ASP A 69 -5.01 -3.87 -35.42
C ASP A 69 -4.98 -2.44 -34.84
N ARG A 70 -4.95 -2.25 -33.52
CA ARG A 70 -4.99 -0.89 -32.94
C ARG A 70 -4.12 -0.70 -31.69
N LEU A 71 -3.31 0.35 -31.70
CA LEU A 71 -2.73 0.94 -30.49
C LEU A 71 -3.77 1.90 -29.91
N THR A 72 -4.55 1.43 -28.94
CA THR A 72 -5.48 2.30 -28.21
C THR A 72 -5.06 2.53 -26.78
N ALA A 73 -5.25 3.77 -26.34
CA ALA A 73 -5.36 4.07 -24.93
C ALA A 73 -6.63 3.39 -24.42
N GLU A 74 -6.44 2.41 -23.53
CA GLU A 74 -7.52 1.69 -22.88
C GLU A 74 -7.66 2.20 -21.45
N TRP A 75 -8.89 2.18 -20.94
CA TRP A 75 -9.13 2.40 -19.52
C TRP A 75 -8.81 1.13 -18.74
N GLY A 76 -8.40 1.30 -17.48
CA GLY A 76 -7.86 0.21 -16.70
C GLY A 76 -7.77 0.51 -15.22
N VAL A 77 -7.37 -0.50 -14.45
CA VAL A 77 -7.13 -0.40 -13.02
C VAL A 77 -5.62 -0.36 -12.78
N ASP A 78 -5.17 0.63 -12.01
CA ASP A 78 -3.82 0.66 -11.45
C ASP A 78 -3.84 -0.04 -10.06
N TYR A 79 -3.07 -1.11 -9.92
CA TYR A 79 -2.79 -1.76 -8.64
C TYR A 79 -1.47 -1.21 -8.05
N PHE A 80 -1.53 -0.73 -6.82
CA PHE A 80 -0.39 -0.15 -6.12
C PHE A 80 0.24 -1.14 -5.14
N HIS A 81 1.54 -1.35 -5.26
CA HIS A 81 2.34 -2.00 -4.23
C HIS A 81 3.17 -0.93 -3.52
N LEU A 82 2.95 -0.79 -2.20
CA LEU A 82 3.65 0.16 -1.35
C LEU A 82 4.59 -0.54 -0.38
N ALA A 83 5.74 0.09 -0.11
CA ALA A 83 6.67 -0.30 0.94
C ALA A 83 7.05 0.92 1.79
N LYS A 84 7.69 0.68 2.95
CA LYS A 84 8.12 1.74 3.87
C LYS A 84 9.63 1.95 3.74
N TYR A 85 10.04 3.17 3.41
CA TYR A 85 11.44 3.61 3.34
C TYR A 85 11.61 4.85 4.20
N ASP A 86 12.61 4.86 5.09
CA ASP A 86 12.88 5.98 6.00
C ASP A 86 11.64 6.52 6.73
N GLY A 87 10.77 5.60 7.19
CA GLY A 87 9.53 5.94 7.87
C GLY A 87 8.36 6.35 6.97
N LYS A 88 8.57 6.49 5.67
CA LYS A 88 7.58 6.97 4.70
C LYS A 88 7.02 5.84 3.84
N ARG A 89 5.71 5.84 3.61
CA ARG A 89 5.04 4.95 2.65
C ARG A 89 5.32 5.46 1.23
N MET A 90 5.80 4.57 0.37
CA MET A 90 6.14 4.91 -1.01
C MET A 90 5.66 3.79 -1.94
N LEU A 91 5.17 4.17 -3.13
CA LEU A 91 4.86 3.23 -4.18
C LEU A 91 6.18 2.68 -4.73
N VAL A 92 6.28 1.36 -4.84
CA VAL A 92 7.44 0.66 -5.42
C VAL A 92 7.11 0.00 -6.75
N HIS A 93 5.87 -0.43 -6.93
CA HIS A 93 5.39 -0.93 -8.21
C HIS A 93 3.98 -0.42 -8.49
N VAL A 94 3.72 -0.14 -9.76
CA VAL A 94 2.37 0.11 -10.28
C VAL A 94 2.10 -0.90 -11.36
N LEU A 95 1.01 -1.64 -11.22
CA LEU A 95 0.54 -2.55 -12.25
C LEU A 95 -0.75 -2.01 -12.86
N TRP A 96 -0.71 -1.65 -14.13
CA TRP A 96 -1.89 -1.27 -14.88
C TRP A 96 -2.47 -2.47 -15.64
N GLN A 97 -3.78 -2.66 -15.58
CA GLN A 97 -4.52 -3.69 -16.32
C GLN A 97 -5.70 -3.08 -17.07
N SER A 98 -5.83 -3.36 -18.36
CA SER A 98 -7.01 -2.98 -19.16
C SER A 98 -8.29 -3.62 -18.61
N LEU A 99 -9.39 -2.87 -18.57
CA LEU A 99 -10.71 -3.44 -18.30
C LEU A 99 -11.24 -4.20 -19.53
N ASP A 100 -12.07 -5.21 -19.29
CA ASP A 100 -12.89 -5.81 -20.34
C ASP A 100 -14.10 -4.90 -20.59
N ASP A 101 -14.38 -4.58 -21.87
CA ASP A 101 -15.61 -3.90 -22.31
C ASP A 101 -16.83 -4.83 -22.20
#